data_AF-A0A3B9IN87-F1
#
_entry.id   AF-A0A3B9IN87-F1
#
_cell.length_a   1.000
_cell.length_b   1.000
_cell.length_c   1.000
_cell.angle_alpha   90.00
_cell.angle_beta   90.00
_cell.angle_gamma   90.00
#
_symmetry.space_group_name_H-M   'P 1'
#
loop_
_entity.id
_entity.type
_entity.pdbx_description
1 polymer ?
#
loop_
_entity_poly.entity_id
_entity_poly.type
_entity_poly.pdbx_seq_one_letter_code
_entity_poly.pdbx_strand_id
1 'polypeptide(L)' 'GSADRYFQQEIKDTLKLVPEGVEGMVPYKGPVAGVVHQLVGGLRAALGYTGSPTITDLQERANFVRISGAGLRESHVH' A
#
# COMPACT_ATOMS: atom_id res chain seq x y z
N GLY A 1 14.90 -7.91 -11.51
CA GLY A 1 15.31 -6.50 -11.64
C GLY A 1 16.80 -6.44 -11.42
N SER A 2 17.56 -6.03 -12.42
CA SER A 2 19.02 -6.16 -12.40
C SER A 2 19.66 -5.40 -11.24
N ALA A 3 20.66 -6.02 -10.62
CA ALA A 3 21.51 -5.55 -9.52
C ALA A 3 22.12 -4.15 -9.73
N ASP A 4 22.09 -3.65 -10.97
CA ASP A 4 22.53 -2.33 -11.41
C ASP A 4 21.82 -1.17 -10.69
N ARG A 5 20.54 -1.35 -10.31
CA ARG A 5 19.77 -0.29 -9.61
C ARG A 5 20.11 -0.17 -8.13
N TYR A 6 20.83 -1.15 -7.57
CA TYR A 6 21.09 -1.28 -6.14
C TYR A 6 22.58 -1.13 -5.80
N PHE A 7 23.39 -0.53 -6.68
CA PHE A 7 24.82 -0.25 -6.43
C PHE A 7 25.66 -1.50 -6.09
N GLN A 8 25.33 -2.67 -6.66
CA GLN A 8 26.04 -3.93 -6.38
C GLN A 8 27.17 -4.26 -7.39
N GLN A 9 27.56 -3.33 -8.27
CA GLN A 9 28.59 -3.57 -9.31
C GLN A 9 30.03 -3.67 -8.77
N GLU A 10 30.33 -3.18 -7.56
CA GLU A 10 31.69 -3.18 -7.01
C GLU A 10 32.04 -4.39 -6.13
N ILE A 11 31.15 -5.38 -5.99
CA ILE A 11 31.43 -6.59 -5.22
C ILE A 11 32.08 -7.62 -6.16
N LYS A 12 33.42 -7.63 -6.19
CA LYS A 12 34.24 -8.60 -6.96
C LYS A 12 34.28 -10.02 -6.39
N ASP A 13 33.53 -10.30 -5.33
CA ASP A 13 33.33 -11.66 -4.84
C ASP A 13 31.96 -12.14 -5.28
N THR A 14 31.88 -13.40 -5.73
CA THR A 14 30.65 -14.18 -5.90
C THR A 14 30.01 -14.48 -4.53
N LEU A 15 29.81 -13.44 -3.73
CA LEU A 15 29.10 -13.45 -2.46
C LEU A 15 27.63 -13.70 -2.78
N LYS A 16 27.20 -14.91 -2.42
CA LYS A 16 25.83 -15.42 -2.34
C LYS A 16 24.84 -14.26 -2.14
N LEU A 17 24.08 -13.91 -3.18
CA LEU A 17 23.03 -12.89 -3.15
C LEU A 17 22.07 -13.21 -1.98
N VAL A 18 21.92 -12.28 -1.04
CA VAL A 18 20.93 -12.38 0.05
C VAL A 18 19.62 -11.81 -0.50
N PRO A 19 18.59 -12.63 -0.74
CA PRO A 19 17.32 -12.12 -1.26
C PRO A 19 16.54 -11.40 -0.16
N GLU A 20 16.14 -10.14 -0.42
CA GLU A 20 15.29 -9.32 0.45
C GLU A 20 13.80 -9.39 0.08
N GLY A 21 13.44 -10.23 -0.89
CA GLY A 21 12.08 -10.37 -1.39
C GLY A 21 11.80 -11.76 -1.95
N VAL A 22 10.51 -12.02 -2.19
CA VAL A 22 10.01 -13.28 -2.77
C VAL A 22 9.45 -13.03 -4.16
N GLU A 23 9.53 -14.03 -5.04
CA GLU A 23 8.86 -14.02 -6.33
C GLU A 23 7.39 -14.46 -6.16
N GLY A 24 6.47 -13.78 -6.84
CA GLY A 24 5.05 -14.09 -6.74
C GLY A 24 4.26 -13.57 -7.93
N MET A 25 3.05 -14.09 -8.10
CA MET A 25 2.11 -13.68 -9.14
C MET A 25 0.87 -13.04 -8.51
N VAL A 26 0.31 -12.05 -9.18
CA VAL A 26 -0.95 -11.39 -8.78
C VAL A 26 -1.99 -11.49 -9.90
N PRO A 27 -3.29 -11.59 -9.57
CA PRO A 27 -4.33 -11.60 -10.59
C PRO A 27 -4.33 -10.34 -11.45
N TYR A 28 -4.63 -10.48 -12.73
CA TYR A 28 -4.83 -9.34 -13.63
C TYR A 28 -6.02 -8.49 -13.16
N LYS A 29 -5.82 -7.17 -13.06
CA LYS A 29 -6.81 -6.22 -12.53
C LYS A 29 -7.44 -5.31 -13.60
N GLY A 30 -7.15 -5.54 -14.88
CA GLY A 30 -7.63 -4.67 -15.97
C GLY A 30 -6.80 -3.39 -16.12
N PRO A 31 -7.36 -2.37 -16.80
CA PRO A 31 -6.69 -1.07 -16.98
C PRO A 31 -6.45 -0.34 -15.65
N VAL A 32 -5.30 0.34 -15.56
CA VAL A 32 -4.91 1.11 -14.36
C VAL A 32 -5.95 2.15 -13.95
N ALA A 33 -6.64 2.76 -14.92
CA ALA A 33 -7.66 3.77 -14.66
C ALA A 33 -8.80 3.26 -13.77
N GLY A 34 -9.23 2.00 -13.94
CA GLY A 34 -10.27 1.40 -13.11
C GLY A 34 -9.83 1.21 -11.66
N VAL A 35 -8.58 0.77 -11.46
CA VAL A 35 -7.99 0.60 -10.12
C VAL A 35 -7.86 1.94 -9.42
N VAL A 36 -7.32 2.95 -10.10
CA VAL A 36 -7.16 4.31 -9.54
C VAL A 36 -8.51 4.93 -9.19
N HIS A 37 -9.53 4.75 -10.04
CA HIS A 37 -10.87 5.26 -9.76
C HIS A 37 -11.44 4.70 -8.45
N GLN A 38 -11.30 3.39 -8.21
CA GLN A 38 -11.75 2.75 -6.97
C GLN A 38 -10.98 3.24 -5.74
N LEU A 39 -9.65 3.36 -5.84
CA LEU A 39 -8.82 3.87 -4.75
C LEU A 39 -9.18 5.31 -4.39
N VAL A 40 -9.35 6.17 -5.39
CA VAL A 40 -9.78 7.57 -5.20
C VAL A 40 -11.20 7.64 -4.64
N GLY A 41 -12.11 6.76 -5.08
CA GLY A 41 -13.46 6.64 -4.54
C GLY A 41 -13.46 6.33 -3.04
N GLY A 42 -12.69 5.34 -2.60
CA GLY A 42 -12.54 5.01 -1.18
C GLY A 42 -11.95 6.15 -0.37
N LEU A 43 -10.91 6.83 -0.88
CA LEU A 43 -10.34 8.00 -0.23
C LEU A 43 -11.35 9.16 -0.09
N ARG A 44 -12.14 9.45 -1.13
CA ARG A 44 -13.19 10.47 -1.08
C ARG A 44 -14.28 10.13 -0.07
N ALA A 45 -14.67 8.87 0.04
CA ALA A 45 -15.60 8.43 1.07
C ALA A 45 -15.03 8.67 2.48
N ALA A 46 -13.76 8.33 2.71
CA ALA A 46 -13.08 8.57 3.98
C ALA A 46 -12.98 10.07 4.33
N LEU A 47 -12.68 10.93 3.35
CA LEU A 47 -12.73 12.39 3.51
C LEU A 47 -14.13 12.87 3.94
N GLY A 48 -15.18 12.30 3.35
CA GLY A 48 -16.56 12.56 3.75
C GLY A 48 -16.86 12.15 5.20
N TYR A 49 -16.51 10.93 5.60
CA TYR A 49 -16.74 10.43 6.97
C TYR A 49 -15.99 11.24 8.04
N THR A 50 -14.82 11.78 7.70
CA THR A 50 -13.98 12.56 8.61
C THR A 50 -14.24 14.07 8.51
N GLY A 51 -15.16 14.51 7.66
CA GLY A 51 -15.46 15.93 7.44
C GLY A 51 -14.26 16.74 6.93
N SER A 52 -13.35 16.10 6.19
CA SER A 52 -12.10 16.70 5.71
C SER A 52 -12.24 17.13 4.24
N PRO A 53 -12.32 18.43 3.92
CA PRO A 53 -12.49 18.88 2.53
C PRO A 53 -11.22 18.72 1.70
N THR A 54 -10.04 18.65 2.33
CA THR A 54 -8.76 18.44 1.66
C THR A 54 -7.96 17.29 2.29
N ILE A 55 -6.92 16.84 1.58
CA ILE A 55 -5.96 15.85 2.10
C ILE A 55 -5.20 16.39 3.30
N THR A 56 -4.86 17.68 3.30
CA THR A 56 -4.21 18.35 4.42
C THR A 56 -5.10 18.33 5.66
N ASP A 57 -6.39 18.63 5.51
CA ASP A 57 -7.35 18.56 6.63
C ASP A 57 -7.42 17.15 7.23
N LEU A 58 -7.44 16.12 6.37
CA LEU A 58 -7.43 14.72 6.82
C LEU A 58 -6.15 14.40 7.61
N GLN A 59 -5.00 14.81 7.10
CA GLN A 59 -3.71 14.54 7.74
C GLN A 59 -3.57 15.24 9.11
N GLU A 60 -4.13 16.43 9.25
CA GLU A 60 -4.04 17.24 10.47
C GLU A 60 -5.08 16.87 11.53
N ARG A 61 -6.27 16.40 11.12
CA ARG A 61 -7.44 16.30 12.01
C ARG A 61 -7.99 14.89 12.19
N ALA A 62 -7.60 13.93 11.36
CA ALA A 62 -8.11 12.57 11.49
C ALA A 62 -7.69 11.95 12.83
N ASN A 63 -8.66 11.37 13.53
CA ASN A 63 -8.43 10.64 14.77
C ASN A 63 -8.48 9.14 14.49
N PHE A 64 -7.49 8.42 14.98
CA PHE A 64 -7.42 6.97 14.87
C PHE A 64 -7.77 6.33 16.20
N VAL A 65 -8.45 5.19 16.13
CA VAL A 65 -8.75 4.34 17.28
C VAL A 65 -8.04 3.01 17.11
N ARG A 66 -7.42 2.53 18.18
CA ARG A 66 -6.81 1.20 18.19
C ARG A 66 -7.90 0.14 18.29
N ILE A 67 -7.92 -0.78 17.33
CA ILE A 67 -8.83 -1.93 17.33
C ILE A 67 -8.13 -3.22 17.76
N SER A 68 -8.91 -4.19 18.25
CA SER A 68 -8.43 -5.55 18.51
C SER A 68 -8.50 -6.42 17.24
N GLY A 69 -7.90 -7.61 17.27
CA GLY A 69 -8.04 -8.58 16.16
C GLY A 69 -9.49 -9.01 15.89
N ALA A 70 -10.35 -8.98 16.91
CA ALA A 70 -11.79 -9.20 16.73
C ALA A 70 -12.44 -8.05 15.95
N GLY A 71 -12.09 -6.81 16.26
CA GLY A 71 -12.59 -5.64 15.52
C GLY A 71 -12.14 -5.61 14.06
N LEU A 72 -10.96 -6.15 13.75
CA LEU A 72 -10.53 -6.32 12.36
C LEU A 72 -11.43 -7.30 11.61
N ARG A 73 -11.74 -8.46 12.22
CA ARG A 73 -12.63 -9.46 11.62
C ARG A 73 -14.03 -8.90 11.37
N GLU A 74 -14.57 -8.14 12.33
CA GLU A 74 -15.87 -7.45 12.22
C GLU A 74 -15.89 -6.41 11.09
N SER A 75 -14.76 -5.77 10.80
CA SER A 75 -14.67 -4.76 9.72
C SER A 75 -14.63 -5.38 8.32
N HIS A 76 -14.26 -6.66 8.19
CA HIS A 76 -14.27 -7.38 6.93
C HIS A 76 -15.63 -8.02 6.67
N VAL A 77 -15.90 -8.38 5.41
CA VAL A 77 -17.04 -9.25 5.11
C VAL A 77 -16.86 -10.56 5.86
N HIS A 78 -17.86 -10.92 6.68
CA HIS A 78 -17.83 -12.06 7.57
C HIS A 78 -19.18 -12.80 7.61
#